data_AF-A0A2S9FJS1-F1
#
_entry.id   AF-A0A2S9FJS1-F1
#
_cell.length_a   1.000
_cell.length_b   1.000
_cell.length_c   1.000
_cell.angle_alpha   90.00
_cell.angle_beta   90.00
_cell.angle_gamma   90.00
#
_symmetry.space_group_name_H-M   'P 1'
#
loop_
_entity.id
_entity.type
_entity.pdbx_description
1 polymer ?
#
loop_
_entity_poly.entity_id
_entity_poly.type
_entity_poly.pdbx_seq_one_letter_code
_entity_poly.pdbx_strand_id
1 'polypeptide(L)'
;HGDAEVTVTARRGVVLAAGGFDHNMDMRWKFQSESLGTDLSLGADSNTGDAIRIAQDLGAGIDLMDQSWWFPAVAPLPGKAPAVMLAERSLPGCLIIDQHGRRFANESSDYMTFGQRILELERSGDAVESMWIIFDQQYRNSYVFAAELFPRMAIPQAWYDNGICWRADTLDGLATKIGVPAP
;
A
#
# COMPACT_ATOMS: atom_id res chain seq x y z
N HIS A 1 -5.13 28.52 -19.39
CA HIS A 1 -3.82 29.15 -19.08
C HIS A 1 -4.10 30.40 -18.26
N GLY A 2 -3.79 30.39 -16.96
CA GLY A 2 -4.15 31.45 -16.03
C GLY A 2 -5.64 31.52 -15.74
N ASP A 3 -6.15 30.61 -14.90
CA ASP A 3 -7.50 30.55 -14.28
C ASP A 3 -8.75 30.89 -15.12
N ALA A 4 -8.60 31.04 -16.43
CA ALA A 4 -9.68 31.32 -17.36
C ALA A 4 -10.32 29.99 -17.78
N GLU A 5 -11.63 29.90 -17.59
CA GLU A 5 -12.45 28.85 -18.15
C GLU A 5 -12.40 28.91 -19.69
N VAL A 6 -12.19 27.75 -20.32
CA VAL A 6 -12.12 27.64 -21.78
C VAL A 6 -13.04 26.52 -22.24
N THR A 7 -13.91 26.84 -23.20
CA THR A 7 -14.72 25.82 -23.89
C THR A 7 -13.94 25.26 -25.08
N VAL A 8 -13.77 23.95 -25.11
CA VAL A 8 -13.11 23.24 -26.22
C VAL A 8 -14.14 22.41 -27.00
N THR A 9 -14.33 22.71 -28.28
CA THR A 9 -15.26 21.96 -29.15
C THR A 9 -14.54 20.80 -29.83
N ALA A 10 -14.92 19.56 -29.49
CA ALA A 10 -14.42 18.35 -30.13
C ALA A 10 -15.42 17.80 -31.17
N ARG A 11 -15.01 17.70 -32.45
CA ARG A 11 -15.89 17.26 -33.55
C ARG A 11 -16.26 15.77 -33.52
N ARG A 12 -15.48 14.94 -32.83
CA ARG A 12 -15.61 13.47 -32.90
C ARG A 12 -15.91 12.83 -31.53
N GLY A 13 -15.46 13.45 -30.46
CA GLY A 13 -15.62 12.93 -29.10
C GLY A 13 -14.48 13.37 -28.20
N VAL A 14 -14.60 13.00 -26.93
CA VAL A 14 -13.64 13.26 -25.85
C VAL A 14 -13.24 11.91 -25.26
N VAL A 15 -11.94 11.69 -25.07
CA VAL A 15 -11.42 10.48 -24.39
C VAL A 15 -11.08 10.87 -22.96
N LEU A 16 -11.76 10.24 -22.00
CA LEU A 16 -11.48 10.40 -20.58
C LEU A 16 -10.46 9.33 -20.14
N ALA A 17 -9.22 9.76 -19.89
CA ALA A 17 -8.11 8.91 -19.43
C ALA A 17 -7.35 9.59 -18.29
N ALA A 18 -8.09 10.13 -17.32
CA ALA A 18 -7.57 11.00 -16.26
C ALA A 18 -7.26 10.26 -14.94
N GLY A 19 -6.88 8.98 -15.01
CA GLY A 19 -6.57 8.18 -13.82
C GLY A 19 -7.79 7.75 -13.01
N GLY A 20 -7.53 7.31 -11.78
CA GLY A 20 -8.53 6.79 -10.84
C GLY A 20 -8.96 7.81 -9.78
N PHE A 21 -9.37 7.28 -8.63
CA PHE A 21 -9.79 8.05 -7.45
C PHE A 21 -8.99 7.66 -6.20
N ASP A 22 -7.79 7.11 -6.38
CA ASP A 22 -6.97 6.54 -5.32
C ASP A 22 -6.46 7.56 -4.28
N HIS A 23 -6.52 8.86 -4.60
CA HIS A 23 -6.28 9.98 -3.69
C HIS A 23 -7.58 10.70 -3.23
N ASN A 24 -8.76 10.12 -3.50
CA ASN A 24 -10.04 10.63 -3.02
C ASN A 24 -10.61 9.71 -1.94
N MET A 25 -10.32 10.03 -0.67
CA MET A 25 -10.71 9.17 0.45
C MET A 25 -12.22 8.99 0.60
N ASP A 26 -13.03 10.00 0.30
CA ASP A 26 -14.49 9.86 0.36
C ASP A 26 -14.99 8.81 -0.64
N MET A 27 -14.44 8.81 -1.86
CA MET A 27 -14.77 7.78 -2.85
C MET A 27 -14.22 6.41 -2.45
N ARG A 28 -13.00 6.35 -1.91
CA ARG A 28 -12.41 5.08 -1.46
C ARG A 28 -13.17 4.46 -0.30
N TRP A 29 -13.52 5.22 0.71
CA TRP A 29 -14.32 4.72 1.83
C TRP A 29 -15.72 4.30 1.38
N LYS A 30 -16.36 5.10 0.50
CA LYS A 30 -17.68 4.78 -0.04
C LYS A 30 -17.71 3.48 -0.85
N PHE A 31 -16.71 3.25 -1.70
CA PHE A 31 -16.73 2.14 -2.66
C PHE A 31 -15.89 0.93 -2.24
N GLN A 32 -14.88 1.09 -1.39
CA GLN A 32 -13.90 0.04 -1.05
C GLN A 32 -14.02 -0.42 0.41
N SER A 33 -13.54 0.38 1.37
CA SER A 33 -13.63 0.06 2.81
C SER A 33 -13.37 1.31 3.65
N GLU A 34 -14.20 1.56 4.67
CA GLU A 34 -14.01 2.63 5.66
C GLU A 34 -12.77 2.42 6.55
N SER A 35 -12.24 1.20 6.60
CA SER A 35 -11.02 0.85 7.37
C SER A 35 -9.74 1.35 6.69
N LEU A 36 -9.81 1.81 5.44
CA LEU A 36 -8.63 2.25 4.69
C LEU A 36 -7.97 3.46 5.36
N GLY A 37 -6.67 3.34 5.60
CA GLY A 37 -5.82 4.46 6.01
C GLY A 37 -5.85 5.60 5.00
N THR A 38 -5.60 6.81 5.48
CA THR A 38 -5.69 8.02 4.67
C THR A 38 -4.50 8.14 3.72
N ASP A 39 -4.80 8.27 2.42
CA ASP A 39 -3.89 8.76 1.39
C ASP A 39 -2.58 7.95 1.21
N LEU A 40 -2.68 6.62 1.33
CA LEU A 40 -1.55 5.69 1.15
C LEU A 40 -1.41 5.18 -0.30
N SER A 41 -1.91 5.92 -1.28
CA SER A 41 -1.79 5.51 -2.69
C SER A 41 -0.35 5.65 -3.20
N LEU A 42 0.02 4.80 -4.15
CA LEU A 42 1.25 4.89 -4.96
C LEU A 42 0.99 5.59 -6.31
N GLY A 43 -0.25 6.02 -6.56
CA GLY A 43 -0.67 6.69 -7.78
C GLY A 43 -0.20 8.14 -7.84
N ALA A 44 -0.71 8.87 -8.83
CA ALA A 44 -0.46 10.30 -8.94
C ALA A 44 -1.43 11.04 -8.02
N ASP A 45 -0.94 12.01 -7.24
CA ASP A 45 -1.74 12.83 -6.31
C ASP A 45 -2.99 13.48 -6.97
N SER A 46 -2.96 13.68 -8.29
CA SER A 46 -4.08 14.21 -9.07
C SER A 46 -5.21 13.21 -9.34
N ASN A 47 -5.06 11.93 -8.99
CA ASN A 47 -6.08 10.90 -9.21
C ASN A 47 -7.21 11.00 -8.18
N THR A 48 -8.10 11.97 -8.38
CA THR A 48 -9.19 12.30 -7.44
C THR A 48 -10.58 11.89 -7.92
N GLY A 49 -10.67 11.15 -9.04
CA GLY A 49 -11.93 10.63 -9.58
C GLY A 49 -12.72 11.61 -10.45
N ASP A 50 -12.13 12.74 -10.85
CA ASP A 50 -12.82 13.79 -11.62
C ASP A 50 -13.53 13.28 -12.86
N ALA A 51 -12.81 12.56 -13.72
CA ALA A 51 -13.37 12.03 -14.96
C ALA A 51 -14.48 10.99 -14.72
N ILE A 52 -14.38 10.21 -13.64
CA ILE A 52 -15.41 9.23 -13.26
C ILE A 52 -16.69 9.98 -12.88
N ARG A 53 -16.60 11.00 -12.02
CA ARG A 53 -17.76 11.81 -11.62
C ARG A 53 -18.41 12.53 -12.78
N ILE A 54 -17.61 13.18 -13.63
CA ILE A 54 -18.11 13.87 -14.84
C ILE A 54 -18.88 12.89 -15.75
N ALA A 55 -18.37 11.66 -15.92
CA ALA A 55 -19.06 10.65 -16.70
C ALA A 55 -20.37 10.19 -16.04
N GLN A 56 -20.39 9.99 -14.72
CA GLN A 56 -21.59 9.64 -13.96
C GLN A 56 -22.67 10.72 -14.04
N ASP A 57 -22.29 11.99 -13.95
CA ASP A 57 -23.21 13.14 -14.07
C ASP A 57 -23.89 13.19 -15.45
N LEU A 58 -23.26 12.60 -16.47
CA LEU A 58 -23.81 12.44 -17.82
C LEU A 58 -24.56 11.11 -18.03
N GLY A 59 -24.77 10.33 -16.96
CA GLY A 59 -25.52 9.07 -16.98
C GLY A 59 -24.72 7.83 -17.36
N ALA A 60 -23.37 7.90 -17.36
CA ALA A 60 -22.55 6.71 -17.58
C ALA A 60 -22.66 5.74 -16.39
N GLY A 61 -22.71 4.44 -16.69
CA GLY A 61 -22.57 3.39 -15.67
C GLY A 61 -21.14 3.33 -15.13
N ILE A 62 -21.00 2.79 -13.92
CA ILE A 62 -19.73 2.46 -13.27
C ILE A 62 -19.69 0.97 -12.94
N ASP A 63 -18.50 0.41 -12.89
CA ASP A 63 -18.26 -0.97 -12.50
C ASP A 63 -16.91 -1.08 -11.79
N LEU A 64 -16.71 -2.14 -10.99
CA LEU A 64 -15.48 -2.45 -10.27
C LEU A 64 -14.93 -1.32 -9.38
N MET A 65 -15.80 -0.44 -8.87
CA MET A 65 -15.39 0.67 -8.00
C MET A 65 -14.85 0.20 -6.64
N ASP A 66 -15.18 -1.03 -6.25
CA ASP A 66 -14.65 -1.72 -5.09
C ASP A 66 -13.24 -2.29 -5.31
N GLN A 67 -12.74 -2.28 -6.55
CA GLN A 67 -11.44 -2.82 -6.92
C GLN A 67 -10.36 -1.75 -6.98
N SER A 68 -9.10 -2.19 -6.81
CA SER A 68 -7.90 -1.38 -6.96
C SER A 68 -6.72 -2.27 -7.31
N TRP A 69 -5.67 -1.66 -7.87
CA TRP A 69 -4.38 -2.31 -8.02
C TRP A 69 -3.66 -2.30 -6.67
N TRP A 70 -3.79 -3.39 -5.92
CA TRP A 70 -3.27 -3.50 -4.56
C TRP A 70 -1.76 -3.76 -4.55
N PHE A 71 -1.02 -3.05 -3.71
CA PHE A 71 0.41 -3.28 -3.51
C PHE A 71 0.74 -3.27 -2.02
N PRO A 72 1.43 -4.32 -1.52
CA PRO A 72 2.17 -4.19 -0.27
C PRO A 72 3.21 -3.09 -0.40
N ALA A 73 3.41 -2.33 0.67
CA ALA A 73 4.36 -1.24 0.70
C ALA A 73 4.99 -1.10 2.08
N VAL A 74 6.20 -0.54 2.13
CA VAL A 74 6.80 -0.06 3.37
C VAL A 74 6.10 1.23 3.77
N ALA A 75 5.75 1.33 5.06
CA ALA A 75 5.10 2.49 5.62
C ALA A 75 5.90 3.79 5.34
N PRO A 76 5.22 4.91 5.02
CA PRO A 76 5.89 6.14 4.70
C PRO A 76 6.48 6.83 5.93
N LEU A 77 7.53 7.62 5.71
CA LEU A 77 7.89 8.69 6.65
C LEU A 77 6.81 9.80 6.62
N PRO A 78 6.66 10.59 7.70
CA PRO A 78 5.72 11.71 7.71
C PRO A 78 5.89 12.64 6.49
N GLY A 79 4.81 12.86 5.75
CA GLY A 79 4.80 13.71 4.55
C GLY A 79 5.50 13.11 3.33
N LYS A 80 5.73 11.78 3.30
CA LYS A 80 6.27 11.04 2.16
C LYS A 80 5.25 10.02 1.65
N ALA A 81 5.41 9.63 0.39
CA ALA A 81 4.66 8.51 -0.18
C ALA A 81 5.20 7.18 0.37
N PRO A 82 4.35 6.13 0.45
CA PRO A 82 4.81 4.79 0.78
C PRO A 82 5.80 4.27 -0.29
N ALA A 83 6.71 3.39 0.12
CA ALA A 83 7.65 2.77 -0.80
C ALA A 83 7.14 1.39 -1.22
N VAL A 84 6.96 1.18 -2.52
CA VAL A 84 6.42 -0.08 -3.05
C VAL A 84 7.29 -1.29 -2.64
N MET A 85 6.64 -2.40 -2.27
CA MET A 85 7.29 -3.66 -1.97
C MET A 85 6.88 -4.72 -3.00
N LEU A 86 7.76 -4.97 -3.96
CA LEU A 86 7.49 -5.86 -5.09
C LEU A 86 8.28 -7.16 -4.96
N ALA A 87 9.61 -7.06 -5.04
CA ALA A 87 10.49 -8.21 -5.05
C ALA A 87 10.80 -8.67 -3.62
N GLU A 88 10.96 -7.73 -2.68
CA GLU A 88 11.51 -7.93 -1.35
C GLU A 88 10.85 -9.09 -0.61
N ARG A 89 9.52 -9.11 -0.56
CA ARG A 89 8.73 -10.15 0.13
C ARG A 89 8.87 -11.55 -0.49
N SER A 90 9.25 -11.63 -1.77
CA SER A 90 9.43 -12.90 -2.48
C SER A 90 10.86 -13.46 -2.38
N LEU A 91 11.79 -12.70 -1.80
CA LEU A 91 13.18 -13.09 -1.69
C LEU A 91 13.40 -14.00 -0.45
N PRO A 92 14.27 -15.03 -0.54
CA PRO A 92 14.51 -15.97 0.54
C PRO A 92 15.01 -15.32 1.83
N GLY A 93 14.57 -15.82 3.00
CA GLY A 93 15.05 -15.36 4.31
C GLY A 93 14.20 -14.25 4.95
N CYS A 94 12.98 -14.04 4.46
CA CYS A 94 11.99 -13.18 5.09
C CYS A 94 10.62 -13.87 5.21
N LEU A 95 9.76 -13.32 6.07
CA LEU A 95 8.35 -13.70 6.21
C LEU A 95 7.52 -12.48 6.61
N ILE A 96 6.21 -12.52 6.41
CA ILE A 96 5.29 -11.45 6.83
C ILE A 96 4.34 -11.99 7.90
N ILE A 97 4.21 -11.26 9.00
CA ILE A 97 3.28 -11.56 10.10
C ILE A 97 2.24 -10.46 10.30
N ASP A 98 1.10 -10.84 10.84
CA ASP A 98 0.06 -9.94 11.36
C ASP A 98 0.33 -9.47 12.80
N GLN A 99 -0.62 -8.71 13.37
CA GLN A 99 -0.61 -8.25 14.76
C GLN A 99 -0.60 -9.38 15.81
N HIS A 100 -0.89 -10.62 15.42
CA HIS A 100 -0.90 -11.79 16.29
C HIS A 100 0.37 -12.65 16.15
N GLY A 101 1.35 -12.20 15.37
CA GLY A 101 2.59 -12.93 15.13
C GLY A 101 2.43 -14.10 14.15
N ARG A 102 1.36 -14.11 13.35
CA ARG A 102 1.02 -15.24 12.47
C ARG A 102 1.22 -14.86 11.00
N ARG A 103 1.72 -15.80 10.22
CA ARG A 103 1.70 -15.71 8.75
C ARG A 103 0.27 -15.89 8.26
N PHE A 104 -0.18 -15.04 7.34
CA PHE A 104 -1.56 -15.04 6.85
C PHE A 104 -1.67 -15.18 5.32
N ALA A 105 -0.55 -15.09 4.61
CA ALA A 105 -0.46 -15.17 3.16
C ALA A 105 0.87 -15.82 2.71
N ASN A 106 0.93 -16.27 1.45
CA ASN A 106 2.18 -16.60 0.78
C ASN A 106 2.89 -15.30 0.38
N GLU A 107 4.06 -15.04 0.95
CA GLU A 107 4.82 -13.80 0.73
C GLU A 107 5.30 -13.65 -0.72
N SER A 108 5.29 -14.73 -1.51
CA SER A 108 5.68 -14.75 -2.93
C SER A 108 4.51 -14.77 -3.92
N SER A 109 3.25 -14.65 -3.47
CA SER A 109 2.10 -14.52 -4.40
C SER A 109 2.19 -13.23 -5.23
N ASP A 110 1.42 -13.08 -6.31
CA ASP A 110 1.34 -11.79 -6.98
C ASP A 110 0.64 -10.74 -6.08
N TYR A 111 0.86 -9.46 -6.37
CA TYR A 111 0.38 -8.37 -5.51
C TYR A 111 -1.15 -8.27 -5.46
N MET A 112 -1.86 -8.68 -6.52
CA MET A 112 -3.32 -8.71 -6.53
C MET A 112 -3.84 -9.81 -5.62
N THR A 113 -3.31 -11.03 -5.75
CA THR A 113 -3.64 -12.14 -4.85
C THR A 113 -3.33 -11.81 -3.40
N PHE A 114 -2.21 -11.13 -3.13
CA PHE A 114 -1.88 -10.68 -1.78
C PHE A 114 -2.90 -9.66 -1.25
N GLY A 115 -3.23 -8.63 -2.03
CA GLY A 115 -4.24 -7.63 -1.64
C GLY A 115 -5.63 -8.24 -1.42
N GLN A 116 -6.07 -9.13 -2.31
CA GLN A 116 -7.35 -9.82 -2.16
C GLN A 116 -7.39 -10.69 -0.91
N ARG A 117 -6.27 -11.35 -0.55
CA ARG A 117 -6.18 -12.12 0.70
C ARG A 117 -6.40 -11.24 1.94
N ILE A 118 -5.86 -10.02 1.96
CA ILE A 118 -6.09 -9.06 3.05
C ILE A 118 -7.58 -8.71 3.15
N LEU A 119 -8.21 -8.39 2.02
CA LEU A 119 -9.62 -8.02 1.98
C LEU A 119 -10.55 -9.18 2.36
N GLU A 120 -10.18 -10.42 1.98
CA GLU A 120 -10.91 -11.63 2.41
C GLU A 120 -10.87 -11.81 3.94
N LEU A 121 -9.70 -11.60 4.54
CA LEU A 121 -9.51 -11.67 5.99
C LEU A 121 -10.29 -10.58 6.72
N GLU A 122 -10.30 -9.36 6.18
CA GLU A 122 -11.14 -8.27 6.70
C GLU A 122 -12.63 -8.66 6.69
N ARG A 123 -13.13 -9.18 5.56
CA ARG A 123 -14.53 -9.61 5.43
C ARG A 123 -14.90 -10.79 6.32
N SER A 124 -13.95 -11.66 6.68
CA SER A 124 -14.20 -12.78 7.58
C SER A 124 -14.14 -12.41 9.07
N GLY A 125 -13.82 -11.16 9.39
CA GLY A 125 -13.65 -10.68 10.78
C GLY A 125 -12.26 -10.93 11.37
N ASP A 126 -11.30 -11.38 10.56
CA ASP A 126 -9.90 -11.63 10.94
C ASP A 126 -8.98 -10.59 10.28
N ALA A 127 -9.37 -9.30 10.34
CA ALA A 127 -8.68 -8.22 9.65
C ALA A 127 -7.18 -8.14 10.02
N VAL A 128 -6.34 -7.93 9.01
CA VAL A 128 -4.91 -7.66 9.22
C VAL A 128 -4.74 -6.16 9.47
N GLU A 129 -4.57 -5.80 10.74
CA GLU A 129 -4.50 -4.39 11.18
C GLU A 129 -3.07 -3.83 11.08
N SER A 130 -2.08 -4.70 11.21
CA SER A 130 -0.67 -4.36 11.02
C SER A 130 0.07 -5.51 10.37
N MET A 131 1.11 -5.18 9.59
CA MET A 131 1.97 -6.14 8.93
C MET A 131 3.42 -5.83 9.20
N TRP A 132 4.18 -6.84 9.58
CA TRP A 132 5.64 -6.74 9.74
C TRP A 132 6.32 -7.73 8.80
N ILE A 133 7.24 -7.23 7.97
CA ILE A 133 8.20 -8.08 7.28
C ILE A 133 9.38 -8.36 8.22
N ILE A 134 9.55 -9.63 8.56
CA ILE A 134 10.58 -10.12 9.47
C ILE A 134 11.70 -10.71 8.63
N PHE A 135 12.93 -10.28 8.88
CA PHE A 135 14.14 -10.78 8.22
C PHE A 135 15.34 -10.64 9.14
N ASP A 136 16.43 -11.33 8.79
CA ASP A 136 17.69 -11.28 9.54
C ASP A 136 18.79 -10.49 8.79
N GLN A 137 19.98 -10.48 9.38
CA GLN A 137 21.14 -9.80 8.78
C GLN A 137 21.62 -10.48 7.49
N GLN A 138 21.38 -11.79 7.30
CA GLN A 138 21.74 -12.48 6.07
C GLN A 138 20.89 -11.97 4.89
N TYR A 139 19.58 -11.82 5.09
CA TYR A 139 18.69 -11.19 4.12
C TYR A 139 19.14 -9.76 3.80
N ARG A 140 19.41 -8.95 4.83
CA ARG A 140 19.80 -7.54 4.66
C ARG A 140 21.17 -7.36 3.99
N ASN A 141 22.03 -8.36 4.08
CA ASN A 141 23.32 -8.39 3.39
C ASN A 141 23.24 -8.83 1.93
N SER A 142 22.08 -9.29 1.47
CA SER A 142 21.96 -9.98 0.17
C SER A 142 21.13 -9.21 -0.86
N TYR A 143 20.12 -8.46 -0.44
CA TYR A 143 19.10 -7.93 -1.36
C TYR A 143 18.97 -6.41 -1.34
N VAL A 144 18.39 -5.82 -2.38
CA VAL A 144 17.88 -4.44 -2.31
C VAL A 144 16.58 -4.45 -1.51
N PHE A 145 16.32 -3.41 -0.71
CA PHE A 145 15.11 -3.29 0.10
C PHE A 145 14.46 -1.92 -0.06
N ALA A 146 13.14 -1.90 -0.26
CA ALA A 146 12.32 -0.70 -0.44
C ALA A 146 12.81 0.22 -1.56
N ALA A 147 13.28 -0.37 -2.66
CA ALA A 147 13.90 0.29 -3.82
C ALA A 147 15.13 1.19 -3.56
N GLU A 148 15.49 1.48 -2.31
CA GLU A 148 16.51 2.48 -1.96
C GLU A 148 17.70 1.90 -1.19
N LEU A 149 17.53 0.79 -0.47
CA LEU A 149 18.56 0.26 0.42
C LEU A 149 19.32 -0.89 -0.26
N PHE A 150 20.53 -0.64 -0.75
CA PHE A 150 21.41 -1.67 -1.31
C PHE A 150 21.94 -2.63 -0.23
N PRO A 151 22.35 -3.86 -0.60
CA PRO A 151 22.89 -4.85 0.35
C PRO A 151 23.92 -4.25 1.30
N ARG A 152 23.81 -4.57 2.61
CA ARG A 152 24.66 -4.07 3.70
C ARG A 152 24.54 -2.58 4.03
N MET A 153 23.77 -1.80 3.27
CA MET A 153 23.43 -0.45 3.70
C MET A 153 22.60 -0.52 4.99
N ALA A 154 22.96 0.34 5.95
CA ALA A 154 22.19 0.49 7.17
C ALA A 154 20.78 0.99 6.84
N ILE A 155 19.78 0.46 7.55
CA ILE A 155 18.44 1.02 7.52
C ILE A 155 18.50 2.44 8.13
N PRO A 156 17.90 3.47 7.49
CA PRO A 156 17.98 4.84 7.98
C PRO A 156 17.45 4.98 9.42
N GLN A 157 18.14 5.78 10.25
CA GLN A 157 17.71 6.03 11.63
C GLN A 157 16.28 6.55 11.71
N ALA A 158 15.87 7.38 10.75
CA ALA A 158 14.52 7.93 10.66
C ALA A 158 13.42 6.85 10.62
N TRP A 159 13.70 5.66 10.09
CA TRP A 159 12.72 4.57 10.08
C TRP A 159 12.51 3.98 11.48
N TYR A 160 13.58 3.87 12.27
CA TYR A 160 13.47 3.47 13.67
C TYR A 160 12.75 4.53 14.49
N ASP A 161 13.09 5.81 14.28
CA ASP A 161 12.51 6.93 15.03
C ASP A 161 11.00 7.11 14.75
N ASN A 162 10.53 6.68 13.57
CA ASN A 162 9.12 6.73 13.18
C ASN A 162 8.40 5.37 13.30
N GLY A 163 9.01 4.38 13.95
CA GLY A 163 8.40 3.08 14.18
C GLY A 163 8.15 2.24 12.92
N ILE A 164 8.76 2.59 11.79
CA ILE A 164 8.71 1.83 10.52
C ILE A 164 9.61 0.59 10.60
N CYS A 165 10.68 0.66 11.38
CA CYS A 165 11.64 -0.42 11.56
C CYS A 165 11.96 -0.63 13.04
N TRP A 166 12.16 -1.89 13.42
CA TRP A 166 12.62 -2.29 14.74
C TRP A 166 13.71 -3.36 14.61
N ARG A 167 14.59 -3.44 15.61
CA ARG A 167 15.63 -4.47 15.69
C ARG A 167 15.78 -4.96 17.12
N ALA A 168 16.11 -6.24 17.28
CA ALA A 168 16.51 -6.84 18.55
C ALA A 168 17.44 -8.03 18.29
N ASP A 169 18.20 -8.43 19.31
CA ASP A 169 19.11 -9.56 19.23
C ASP A 169 18.39 -10.92 19.38
N THR A 170 17.12 -10.89 19.80
CA THR A 170 16.27 -12.08 19.98
C THR A 170 14.89 -11.85 19.39
N LEU A 171 14.20 -12.93 19.01
CA LEU A 171 12.83 -12.86 18.52
C LEU A 171 11.87 -12.32 19.59
N ASP A 172 12.01 -12.72 20.85
CA ASP A 172 11.20 -12.21 21.97
C ASP A 172 11.36 -10.70 22.14
N GLY A 173 12.61 -10.21 22.02
CA GLY A 173 12.91 -8.79 22.09
C GLY A 173 12.34 -8.02 20.90
N LEU A 174 12.30 -8.64 19.71
CA LEU A 174 11.68 -8.04 18.53
C LEU A 174 10.17 -8.00 18.69
N ALA A 175 9.55 -9.12 19.09
CA ALA A 175 8.11 -9.26 19.31
C ALA A 175 7.59 -8.21 20.30
N THR A 176 8.31 -8.02 21.41
CA THR A 176 8.01 -6.99 22.41
C THR A 176 8.02 -5.57 21.80
N LYS A 177 9.00 -5.26 20.94
CA LYS A 177 9.13 -3.93 20.32
C LYS A 177 8.05 -3.62 19.30
N ILE A 178 7.63 -4.62 18.54
CA ILE A 178 6.61 -4.48 17.50
C ILE A 178 5.19 -4.76 18.00
N GLY A 179 5.04 -5.12 19.29
CA GLY A 179 3.74 -5.30 19.95
C GLY A 179 3.01 -6.59 19.59
N VAL A 180 3.72 -7.65 19.19
CA VAL A 180 3.12 -8.96 18.87
C VAL A 180 3.45 -10.02 19.94
N PRO A 181 2.68 -11.12 20.05
CA PRO A 181 3.02 -12.22 20.95
C PRO A 181 4.43 -12.79 20.69
N ALA A 182 5.17 -13.09 21.74
CA ALA A 182 6.44 -13.80 21.62
C ALA A 182 6.21 -15.23 21.07
N PRO A 183 7.14 -15.75 20.24
CA PRO A 183 7.02 -17.06 19.59
C PRO A 183 7.14 -18.25 20.55
#